data_AF-D4H6R3-F1
#
_entry.id   AF-D4H6R3-F1
#
_cell.length_a   1.000
_cell.length_b   1.000
_cell.length_c   1.000
_cell.angle_alpha   90.00
_cell.angle_beta   90.00
_cell.angle_gamma   90.00
#
_symmetry.space_group_name_H-M   'P 1'
#
loop_
_entity.id
_entity.type
_entity.pdbx_description
1 polymer ?
#
loop_
_entity_poly.entity_id
_entity_poly.type
_entity_poly.pdbx_seq_one_letter_code
_entity_poly.pdbx_strand_id
1 'polypeptide(L)'
;MNDKTIRIMQEQLVIVEKYMKDLEEASDKKTLMEAISTCSHSIKSQYPDLEDIADDYCDRSQTDEELKRISDTIGKLLSTEVTKFYGKMGQYMADSDFMETFAEFDIVVGNNPLFGVNQFGGDVAAEVSKSIAGGLDGMATQMIADSTEIDESSIKGITNVMDSFLGLSQRYVAKMQEASTARKAVTATDAFVSSIKKMIPEMKQHSDQLKLLMAKKEKPEQILNMAESLRKTLGDDLKAVMKDKEELLADHKVQKSVSKLGAVLNEVPF
;
A
#
# COMPACT_ATOMS: atom_id res chain seq x y z
N MET A 1 8.82 36.09 24.08
CA MET A 1 10.07 35.55 23.50
C MET A 1 9.70 35.04 22.13
N ASN A 2 10.41 35.49 21.09
CA ASN A 2 10.14 35.13 19.70
C ASN A 2 10.85 33.80 19.45
N ASP A 3 10.11 32.70 19.52
CA ASP A 3 10.66 31.37 19.31
C ASP A 3 10.91 31.16 17.82
N LYS A 4 12.16 31.38 17.42
CA LYS A 4 12.59 31.36 16.02
C LYS A 4 12.25 30.03 15.34
N THR A 5 12.39 28.92 16.05
CA THR A 5 12.13 27.55 15.58
C THR A 5 10.65 27.33 15.33
N ILE A 6 9.79 27.66 16.29
CA ILE A 6 8.33 27.55 16.12
C ILE A 6 7.87 28.43 14.96
N ARG A 7 8.38 29.67 14.85
CA ARG A 7 8.02 30.58 13.75
C ARG A 7 8.39 30.01 12.38
N ILE A 8 9.62 29.55 12.20
CA ILE A 8 10.08 28.98 10.91
C ILE A 8 9.29 27.71 10.57
N MET A 9 9.00 26.86 11.57
CA MET A 9 8.16 25.67 11.37
C MET A 9 6.71 26.02 11.02
N GLN A 10 6.14 27.10 11.58
CA GLN A 10 4.82 27.61 11.17
C GLN A 10 4.83 28.13 9.73
N GLU A 11 5.90 28.82 9.32
CA GLU A 11 6.05 29.27 7.93
C GLU A 11 6.13 28.07 6.97
N GLN A 12 6.87 27.01 7.33
CA GLN A 12 6.92 25.76 6.57
C GLN A 12 5.54 25.08 6.49
N LEU A 13 4.77 25.06 7.59
CA LEU A 13 3.41 24.54 7.59
C LEU A 13 2.51 25.30 6.62
N VAL A 14 2.58 26.62 6.58
CA VAL A 14 1.80 27.46 5.66
C VAL A 14 2.13 27.13 4.19
N ILE A 15 3.39 26.88 3.86
CA ILE A 15 3.79 26.46 2.50
C ILE A 15 3.10 25.14 2.12
N VAL A 16 3.13 24.16 3.03
CA VAL A 16 2.57 22.82 2.78
C VAL A 16 1.04 22.83 2.74
N GLU A 17 0.38 23.59 3.62
CA GLU A 17 -1.08 23.77 3.60
C GLU A 17 -1.55 24.45 2.30
N LYS A 18 -0.81 25.47 1.85
CA LYS A 18 -1.09 26.11 0.57
C LYS A 18 -0.93 25.13 -0.59
N TYR A 19 0.11 24.31 -0.58
CA TYR A 19 0.29 23.28 -1.59
C TYR A 19 -0.89 22.30 -1.66
N MET A 20 -1.40 21.83 -0.52
CA MET A 20 -2.59 20.96 -0.50
C MET A 20 -3.81 21.64 -1.13
N LYS A 21 -4.03 22.91 -0.80
CA LYS A 21 -5.12 23.70 -1.36
C LYS A 21 -4.97 23.89 -2.88
N ASP A 22 -3.77 24.23 -3.33
CA ASP A 22 -3.47 24.44 -4.74
C ASP A 22 -3.66 23.13 -5.55
N LEU A 23 -3.30 21.97 -4.96
CA LEU A 23 -3.59 20.65 -5.56
C LEU A 23 -5.07 20.34 -5.66
N GLU A 24 -5.84 20.66 -4.64
CA GLU A 24 -7.29 20.50 -4.61
C GLU A 24 -7.95 21.32 -5.72
N GLU A 25 -7.59 22.60 -5.80
CA GLU A 25 -8.14 23.55 -6.78
C GLU A 25 -7.72 23.24 -8.22
N ALA A 26 -6.53 22.65 -8.46
CA ALA A 26 -5.87 22.56 -9.78
C ALA A 26 -6.79 22.29 -10.98
N SER A 27 -7.13 21.08 -11.41
CA SER A 27 -8.08 20.74 -12.51
C SER A 27 -7.45 20.45 -13.88
N ASP A 28 -6.25 20.94 -14.17
CA ASP A 28 -5.50 20.56 -15.36
C ASP A 28 -4.00 20.31 -15.07
N LYS A 29 -3.29 19.75 -16.06
CA LYS A 29 -1.86 19.46 -15.98
C LYS A 29 -1.03 20.68 -15.60
N LYS A 30 -1.32 21.82 -16.22
CA LYS A 30 -0.53 23.04 -16.06
C LYS A 30 -0.65 23.58 -14.63
N THR A 31 -1.87 23.68 -14.13
CA THR A 31 -2.16 24.14 -12.76
C THR A 31 -1.61 23.19 -11.70
N LEU A 32 -1.60 21.87 -11.95
CA LEU A 32 -0.92 20.90 -11.08
C LEU A 32 0.60 21.11 -11.06
N MET A 33 1.23 21.26 -12.24
CA MET A 33 2.67 21.52 -12.34
C MET A 33 3.05 22.85 -11.67
N GLU A 34 2.22 23.89 -11.82
CA GLU A 34 2.40 25.18 -11.15
C GLU A 34 2.33 25.03 -9.62
N ALA A 35 1.37 24.26 -9.09
CA ALA A 35 1.26 23.99 -7.66
C ALA A 35 2.50 23.25 -7.11
N ILE A 36 2.94 22.19 -7.80
CA ILE A 36 4.12 21.40 -7.44
C ILE A 36 5.38 22.27 -7.48
N SER A 37 5.57 23.04 -8.57
CA SER A 37 6.74 23.90 -8.76
C SER A 37 6.80 25.01 -7.71
N THR A 38 5.65 25.64 -7.41
CA THR A 38 5.55 26.71 -6.41
C THR A 38 5.91 26.20 -5.01
N CYS A 39 5.40 25.02 -4.65
CA CYS A 39 5.73 24.38 -3.38
C CYS A 39 7.22 24.03 -3.30
N SER A 40 7.75 23.36 -4.33
CA SER A 40 9.18 23.00 -4.43
C SER A 40 10.08 24.22 -4.26
N HIS A 41 9.80 25.31 -4.99
CA HIS A 41 10.57 26.54 -4.88
C HIS A 41 10.49 27.15 -3.47
N SER A 42 9.31 27.16 -2.87
CA SER A 42 9.08 27.73 -1.54
C SER A 42 9.82 26.94 -0.46
N ILE A 43 9.72 25.61 -0.47
CA ILE A 43 10.44 24.74 0.47
C ILE A 43 11.95 24.92 0.32
N LYS A 44 12.46 24.90 -0.92
CA LYS A 44 13.89 25.08 -1.20
C LYS A 44 14.41 26.44 -0.74
N SER A 45 13.59 27.49 -0.86
CA SER A 45 13.96 28.83 -0.39
C SER A 45 14.10 28.93 1.13
N GLN A 46 13.41 28.06 1.89
CA GLN A 46 13.50 27.99 3.34
C GLN A 46 14.68 27.15 3.85
N TYR A 47 15.41 26.42 2.99
CA TYR A 47 16.51 25.57 3.45
C TYR A 47 17.52 26.26 4.39
N PRO A 48 17.98 27.50 4.12
CA PRO A 48 18.93 28.16 5.03
C PRO A 48 18.34 28.40 6.43
N ASP A 49 17.05 28.72 6.51
CA ASP A 49 16.35 28.94 7.78
C ASP A 49 16.10 27.61 8.51
N LEU A 50 15.79 26.54 7.77
CA LEU A 50 15.62 25.18 8.29
C LEU A 50 16.95 24.60 8.81
N GLU A 51 18.05 24.82 8.11
CA GLU A 51 19.40 24.44 8.54
C GLU A 51 19.79 25.17 9.83
N ASP A 52 19.47 26.45 9.94
CA ASP A 52 19.78 27.28 11.11
C ASP A 52 19.03 26.84 12.38
N ILE A 53 17.83 26.26 12.25
CA ILE A 53 17.05 25.76 13.39
C ILE A 53 17.21 24.26 13.67
N ALA A 54 18.04 23.55 12.91
CA ALA A 54 18.09 22.08 12.94
C ALA A 54 18.42 21.50 14.31
N ASP A 55 19.42 22.06 14.99
CA ASP A 55 19.85 21.60 16.31
C ASP A 55 18.76 21.83 17.38
N ASP A 56 18.17 23.04 17.41
CA ASP A 56 17.09 23.38 18.37
C ASP A 56 15.83 22.56 18.11
N TYR A 57 15.50 22.33 16.84
CA TYR A 57 14.41 21.46 16.44
C TYR A 57 14.63 20.01 16.91
N CYS A 58 15.82 19.44 16.72
CA CYS A 58 16.13 18.08 17.14
C CYS A 58 15.98 17.91 18.66
N ASP A 59 16.46 18.88 19.43
CA ASP A 59 16.40 18.84 20.89
C ASP A 59 14.97 18.95 21.44
N ARG A 60 14.09 19.68 20.75
CA ARG A 60 12.77 20.07 21.27
C ARG A 60 11.58 19.35 20.64
N SER A 61 11.74 18.78 19.45
CA SER A 61 10.64 18.17 18.66
C SER A 61 9.83 17.10 19.40
N GLN A 62 10.41 16.46 20.42
CA GLN A 62 9.74 15.42 21.22
C GLN A 62 9.16 15.92 22.55
N THR A 63 9.56 17.11 23.01
CA THR A 63 9.21 17.65 24.33
C THR A 63 8.36 18.91 24.27
N ASP A 64 8.43 19.65 23.16
CA ASP A 64 7.62 20.83 22.90
C ASP A 64 6.36 20.44 22.11
N GLU A 65 5.21 20.47 22.77
CA GLU A 65 3.93 20.02 22.21
C GLU A 65 3.48 20.86 20.99
N GLU A 66 3.83 22.15 20.94
CA GLU A 66 3.48 22.98 19.80
C GLU A 66 4.33 22.63 18.58
N LEU A 67 5.65 22.52 18.78
CA LEU A 67 6.59 22.15 17.73
C LEU A 67 6.31 20.74 17.18
N LYS A 68 6.01 19.80 18.07
CA LYS A 68 5.60 18.43 17.73
C LYS A 68 4.35 18.41 16.86
N ARG A 69 3.31 19.14 17.28
CA ARG A 69 2.05 19.23 16.52
C ARG A 69 2.27 19.80 15.11
N ILE A 70 3.10 20.83 14.97
CA ILE A 70 3.43 21.43 13.67
C ILE A 70 4.16 20.41 12.79
N SER A 71 5.19 19.76 13.33
CA SER A 71 5.95 18.71 12.64
C SER A 71 5.06 17.55 12.17
N ASP A 72 4.24 17.00 13.07
CA ASP A 72 3.32 15.90 12.76
C ASP A 72 2.32 16.28 11.66
N THR A 73 1.87 17.53 11.67
CA THR A 73 0.94 18.05 10.64
C THR A 73 1.63 18.15 9.29
N ILE A 74 2.82 18.76 9.22
CA ILE A 74 3.63 18.84 7.99
C ILE A 74 3.87 17.42 7.43
N GLY A 75 4.31 16.50 8.30
CA GLY A 75 4.55 15.12 7.95
C GLY A 75 3.32 14.43 7.36
N LYS A 76 2.16 14.59 8.01
CA LYS A 76 0.89 14.03 7.51
C LYS A 76 0.49 14.61 6.16
N LEU A 77 0.67 15.93 5.96
CA LEU A 77 0.30 16.60 4.72
C LEU A 77 1.16 16.12 3.54
N LEU A 78 2.49 16.03 3.74
CA LEU A 78 3.45 15.60 2.72
C LEU A 78 3.52 14.07 2.52
N SER A 79 2.83 13.28 3.35
CA SER A 79 2.74 11.82 3.21
C SER A 79 1.33 11.37 2.85
N THR A 80 0.45 11.25 3.85
CA THR A 80 -0.87 10.66 3.68
C THR A 80 -1.82 11.54 2.87
N GLU A 81 -1.82 12.85 3.09
CA GLU A 81 -2.83 13.72 2.43
C GLU A 81 -2.48 13.99 0.97
N VAL A 82 -1.21 14.21 0.63
CA VAL A 82 -0.78 14.41 -0.77
C VAL A 82 -1.14 13.21 -1.66
N THR A 83 -1.10 11.98 -1.13
CA THR A 83 -1.43 10.77 -1.91
C THR A 83 -2.86 10.74 -2.42
N LYS A 84 -3.79 11.47 -1.78
CA LYS A 84 -5.19 11.58 -2.24
C LYS A 84 -5.29 12.26 -3.61
N PHE A 85 -4.30 13.06 -3.98
CA PHE A 85 -4.24 13.74 -5.27
C PHE A 85 -3.56 12.92 -6.36
N TYR A 86 -2.98 11.75 -6.05
CA TYR A 86 -2.30 10.92 -7.04
C TYR A 86 -3.22 10.38 -8.13
N GLY A 87 -4.52 10.19 -7.85
CA GLY A 87 -5.50 9.88 -8.89
C GLY A 87 -5.61 11.01 -9.94
N LYS A 88 -5.49 12.27 -9.51
CA LYS A 88 -5.56 13.47 -10.36
C LYS A 88 -4.25 13.70 -11.13
N MET A 89 -3.11 13.37 -10.52
CA MET A 89 -1.78 13.46 -11.13
C MET A 89 -1.47 12.28 -12.06
N GLY A 90 -2.00 11.09 -11.77
CA GLY A 90 -1.66 9.83 -12.44
C GLY A 90 -1.83 9.86 -13.96
N GLN A 91 -2.85 10.58 -14.45
CA GLN A 91 -3.09 10.77 -15.89
C GLN A 91 -1.97 11.53 -16.62
N TYR A 92 -1.11 12.27 -15.90
CA TYR A 92 0.00 13.06 -16.43
C TYR A 92 1.37 12.47 -16.11
N MET A 93 1.45 11.40 -15.32
CA MET A 93 2.71 10.74 -14.94
C MET A 93 3.44 10.07 -16.12
N ALA A 94 2.81 9.95 -17.29
CA ALA A 94 3.47 9.51 -18.52
C ALA A 94 4.11 10.67 -19.31
N ASP A 95 3.78 11.91 -18.96
CA ASP A 95 4.30 13.10 -19.64
C ASP A 95 5.66 13.49 -19.04
N SER A 96 6.65 13.69 -19.90
CA SER A 96 8.04 13.91 -19.48
C SER A 96 8.24 15.20 -18.66
N ASP A 97 7.56 16.27 -19.03
CA ASP A 97 7.60 17.57 -18.35
C ASP A 97 6.94 17.53 -16.97
N PHE A 98 5.83 16.79 -16.83
CA PHE A 98 5.18 16.55 -15.55
C PHE A 98 6.06 15.72 -14.63
N MET A 99 6.64 14.62 -15.15
CA MET A 99 7.54 13.76 -14.39
C MET A 99 8.81 14.46 -13.94
N GLU A 100 9.38 15.33 -14.78
CA GLU A 100 10.52 16.16 -14.41
C GLU A 100 10.17 17.11 -13.24
N THR A 101 9.02 17.77 -13.34
CA THR A 101 8.51 18.67 -12.27
C THR A 101 8.25 17.92 -10.96
N PHE A 102 7.66 16.72 -11.05
CA PHE A 102 7.39 15.90 -9.87
C PHE A 102 8.67 15.34 -9.24
N ALA A 103 9.63 14.90 -10.06
CA ALA A 103 10.93 14.43 -9.58
C ALA A 103 11.73 15.54 -8.89
N GLU A 104 11.68 16.78 -9.40
CA GLU A 104 12.29 17.91 -8.71
C GLU A 104 11.67 18.15 -7.32
N PHE A 105 10.35 18.05 -7.22
CA PHE A 105 9.66 18.17 -5.93
C PHE A 105 10.07 17.05 -4.95
N ASP A 106 10.15 15.80 -5.41
CA ASP A 106 10.60 14.67 -4.59
C ASP A 106 12.03 14.88 -4.06
N ILE A 107 12.94 15.36 -4.92
CA ILE A 107 14.31 15.72 -4.52
C ILE A 107 14.31 16.82 -3.46
N VAL A 108 13.47 17.85 -3.59
CA VAL A 108 13.40 18.96 -2.64
C VAL A 108 12.76 18.56 -1.30
N VAL A 109 11.76 17.68 -1.30
CA VAL A 109 11.20 17.17 -0.05
C VAL A 109 12.19 16.20 0.61
N GLY A 110 12.80 15.32 -0.17
CA GLY A 110 13.78 14.32 0.30
C GLY A 110 15.07 14.92 0.87
N ASN A 111 15.51 16.07 0.35
CA ASN A 111 16.70 16.79 0.84
C ASN A 111 16.37 17.87 1.89
N ASN A 112 15.15 17.89 2.44
CA ASN A 112 14.80 18.89 3.44
C ASN A 112 15.74 18.81 4.66
N PRO A 113 16.33 19.92 5.15
CA PRO A 113 17.32 19.89 6.24
C PRO A 113 16.84 19.27 7.56
N LEU A 114 15.54 19.28 7.86
CA LEU A 114 14.97 18.73 9.10
C LEU A 114 14.41 17.32 8.94
N PHE A 115 13.97 16.97 7.73
CA PHE A 115 13.28 15.70 7.43
C PHE A 115 14.12 14.76 6.54
N GLY A 116 15.25 15.27 6.05
CA GLY A 116 16.15 14.64 5.11
C GLY A 116 17.03 13.62 5.80
N VAL A 117 16.85 12.38 5.38
CA VAL A 117 17.48 11.16 5.88
C VAL A 117 16.93 10.68 7.25
N ASN A 118 15.98 9.75 7.19
CA ASN A 118 15.52 8.81 8.25
C ASN A 118 14.18 9.00 8.99
N GLN A 119 13.18 9.73 8.48
CA GLN A 119 11.79 9.47 8.93
C GLN A 119 10.70 9.44 7.85
N PHE A 120 10.96 9.89 6.61
CA PHE A 120 9.97 9.82 5.52
C PHE A 120 10.35 8.90 4.35
N GLY A 121 11.63 8.58 4.15
CA GLY A 121 12.11 8.03 2.86
C GLY A 121 12.17 6.51 2.71
N GLY A 122 12.18 5.72 3.79
CA GLY A 122 12.34 4.25 3.68
C GLY A 122 11.05 3.54 3.24
N ASP A 123 9.95 3.86 3.92
CA ASP A 123 8.66 3.22 3.67
C ASP A 123 7.81 4.00 2.66
N VAL A 124 7.85 5.34 2.62
CA VAL A 124 6.98 6.11 1.70
C VAL A 124 7.50 6.08 0.26
N ALA A 125 8.79 6.18 -0.02
CA ALA A 125 9.29 6.04 -1.40
C ALA A 125 9.10 4.61 -1.94
N ALA A 126 9.20 3.60 -1.06
CA ALA A 126 8.88 2.21 -1.40
C ALA A 126 7.37 2.01 -1.60
N GLU A 127 6.51 2.62 -0.78
CA GLU A 127 5.06 2.51 -0.86
C GLU A 127 4.47 3.36 -1.98
N VAL A 128 5.05 4.53 -2.28
CA VAL A 128 4.78 5.38 -3.45
C VAL A 128 5.32 4.73 -4.71
N SER A 129 6.51 4.13 -4.73
CA SER A 129 6.96 3.32 -5.88
C SER A 129 6.10 2.08 -6.06
N LYS A 130 5.59 1.46 -4.98
CA LYS A 130 4.69 0.30 -5.04
C LYS A 130 3.26 0.68 -5.41
N SER A 131 2.83 1.89 -5.08
CA SER A 131 1.52 2.46 -5.42
C SER A 131 1.51 3.09 -6.82
N ILE A 132 2.62 3.68 -7.27
CA ILE A 132 2.86 4.14 -8.65
C ILE A 132 3.10 2.93 -9.55
N ALA A 133 3.90 1.94 -9.15
CA ALA A 133 4.03 0.69 -9.90
C ALA A 133 2.69 -0.08 -9.91
N GLY A 134 1.97 -0.14 -8.80
CA GLY A 134 0.64 -0.77 -8.72
C GLY A 134 -0.46 0.01 -9.44
N GLY A 135 -0.35 1.34 -9.52
CA GLY A 135 -1.28 2.23 -10.23
C GLY A 135 -1.01 2.31 -11.72
N LEU A 136 0.27 2.29 -12.14
CA LEU A 136 0.69 2.15 -13.54
C LEU A 136 0.44 0.71 -14.04
N ASP A 137 0.71 -0.33 -13.24
CA ASP A 137 0.26 -1.70 -13.53
C ASP A 137 -1.27 -1.71 -13.61
N GLY A 138 -1.98 -1.06 -12.69
CA GLY A 138 -3.44 -1.01 -12.68
C GLY A 138 -4.03 -0.32 -13.91
N MET A 139 -3.47 0.82 -14.33
CA MET A 139 -3.89 1.55 -15.54
C MET A 139 -3.48 0.83 -16.83
N ALA A 140 -2.27 0.27 -16.90
CA ALA A 140 -1.85 -0.56 -18.03
C ALA A 140 -2.70 -1.84 -18.13
N THR A 141 -2.97 -2.50 -17.00
CA THR A 141 -3.87 -3.65 -16.89
C THR A 141 -5.29 -3.24 -17.28
N GLN A 142 -5.78 -2.06 -16.90
CA GLN A 142 -7.10 -1.57 -17.31
C GLN A 142 -7.16 -1.32 -18.82
N MET A 143 -6.16 -0.65 -19.39
CA MET A 143 -6.08 -0.39 -20.84
C MET A 143 -5.96 -1.68 -21.66
N ILE A 144 -5.20 -2.66 -21.16
CA ILE A 144 -5.11 -4.01 -21.75
C ILE A 144 -6.45 -4.74 -21.56
N ALA A 145 -7.08 -4.68 -20.39
CA ALA A 145 -8.35 -5.36 -20.11
C ALA A 145 -9.53 -4.80 -20.93
N ASP A 146 -9.54 -3.50 -21.20
CA ASP A 146 -10.53 -2.83 -22.04
C ASP A 146 -10.31 -3.10 -23.54
N SER A 147 -9.10 -3.52 -23.95
CA SER A 147 -8.75 -3.88 -25.34
C SER A 147 -8.63 -5.38 -25.61
N THR A 148 -8.55 -6.21 -24.57
CA THR A 148 -8.35 -7.66 -24.66
C THR A 148 -9.62 -8.42 -24.32
N GLU A 149 -10.17 -9.16 -25.28
CA GLU A 149 -11.16 -10.20 -24.99
C GLU A 149 -10.46 -11.33 -24.21
N ILE A 150 -10.91 -11.60 -22.99
CA ILE A 150 -10.44 -12.76 -22.22
C ILE A 150 -11.24 -13.94 -22.74
N ASP A 151 -10.54 -14.91 -23.31
CA ASP A 151 -11.19 -16.09 -23.86
C ASP A 151 -11.89 -16.93 -22.77
N GLU A 152 -12.93 -17.66 -23.15
CA GLU A 152 -13.74 -18.47 -22.24
C GLU A 152 -12.94 -19.60 -21.57
N SER A 153 -11.87 -20.08 -22.21
CA SER A 153 -10.99 -21.11 -21.65
C SER A 153 -10.12 -20.59 -20.50
N SER A 154 -9.72 -19.32 -20.57
CA SER A 154 -8.98 -18.60 -19.54
C SER A 154 -9.87 -18.32 -18.33
N ILE A 155 -11.13 -17.91 -18.55
CA ILE A 155 -12.13 -17.77 -17.48
C ILE A 155 -12.35 -19.12 -16.77
N LYS A 156 -12.46 -20.21 -17.54
CA LYS A 156 -12.61 -21.56 -16.99
C LYS A 156 -11.37 -22.01 -16.21
N GLY A 157 -10.17 -21.73 -16.70
CA GLY A 157 -8.91 -22.01 -16.00
C GLY A 157 -8.82 -21.28 -14.66
N ILE A 158 -9.07 -19.97 -14.66
CA ILE A 158 -9.13 -19.15 -13.44
C ILE A 158 -10.16 -19.71 -12.46
N THR A 159 -11.35 -20.06 -12.95
CA THR A 159 -12.43 -20.60 -12.13
C THR A 159 -12.01 -21.90 -11.44
N ASN A 160 -11.39 -22.83 -12.16
CA ASN A 160 -10.93 -24.10 -11.60
C ASN A 160 -9.87 -23.91 -10.52
N VAL A 161 -8.96 -22.96 -10.71
CA VAL A 161 -7.92 -22.63 -9.71
C VAL A 161 -8.55 -22.01 -8.46
N MET A 162 -9.47 -21.05 -8.63
CA MET A 162 -10.18 -20.42 -7.51
C MET A 162 -11.03 -21.41 -6.73
N ASP A 163 -11.75 -22.31 -7.41
CA ASP A 163 -12.55 -23.36 -6.79
C ASP A 163 -11.67 -24.36 -6.01
N SER A 164 -10.55 -24.79 -6.62
CA SER A 164 -9.58 -25.68 -5.96
C SER A 164 -8.99 -25.03 -4.71
N PHE A 165 -8.67 -23.73 -4.77
CA PHE A 165 -8.13 -22.98 -3.65
C PHE A 165 -9.18 -22.77 -2.54
N LEU A 166 -10.42 -22.48 -2.91
CA LEU A 166 -11.55 -22.40 -1.98
C LEU A 166 -11.78 -23.72 -1.26
N GLY A 167 -11.80 -24.84 -1.99
CA GLY A 167 -11.95 -26.17 -1.40
C GLY A 167 -10.81 -26.54 -0.44
N LEU A 168 -9.56 -26.13 -0.73
CA LEU A 168 -8.45 -26.28 0.22
C LEU A 168 -8.63 -25.40 1.46
N SER A 169 -9.07 -24.16 1.28
CA SER A 169 -9.28 -23.18 2.35
C SER A 169 -10.38 -23.62 3.31
N GLN A 170 -11.51 -24.09 2.79
CA GLN A 170 -12.61 -24.65 3.59
C GLN A 170 -12.16 -25.88 4.39
N ARG A 171 -11.39 -26.79 3.76
CA ARG A 171 -10.83 -27.96 4.46
C ARG A 171 -9.83 -27.56 5.54
N TYR A 172 -9.05 -26.51 5.33
CA TYR A 172 -8.14 -25.99 6.34
C TYR A 172 -8.91 -25.42 7.54
N VAL A 173 -9.90 -24.56 7.30
CA VAL A 173 -10.75 -24.00 8.35
C VAL A 173 -11.44 -25.11 9.16
N ALA A 174 -12.03 -26.10 8.50
CA ALA A 174 -12.66 -27.24 9.18
C ALA A 174 -11.66 -28.01 10.05
N LYS A 175 -10.47 -28.33 9.52
CA LYS A 175 -9.42 -29.03 10.29
C LYS A 175 -8.89 -28.21 11.46
N MET A 176 -8.82 -26.89 11.33
CA MET A 176 -8.45 -25.99 12.42
C MET A 176 -9.54 -25.92 13.48
N GLN A 177 -10.81 -25.93 13.09
CA GLN A 177 -11.94 -25.98 14.02
C GLN A 177 -11.92 -27.27 14.86
N GLU A 178 -11.62 -28.40 14.22
CA GLU A 178 -11.49 -29.72 14.87
C GLU A 178 -10.16 -29.92 15.63
N ALA A 179 -9.20 -29.00 15.48
CA ALA A 179 -7.89 -29.12 16.10
C ALA A 179 -8.00 -28.92 17.62
N SER A 180 -7.93 -30.03 18.36
CA SER A 180 -7.95 -30.04 19.83
C SER A 180 -6.54 -30.02 20.46
N THR A 181 -5.48 -30.07 19.65
CA THR A 181 -4.09 -30.13 20.13
C THR A 181 -3.15 -29.38 19.18
N ALA A 182 -2.03 -28.88 19.70
CA ALA A 182 -1.00 -28.21 18.91
C ALA A 182 -0.52 -29.06 17.72
N ARG A 183 -0.38 -30.38 17.92
CA ARG A 183 0.01 -31.31 16.84
C ARG A 183 -1.01 -31.35 15.70
N LYS A 184 -2.32 -31.37 16.03
CA LYS A 184 -3.39 -31.36 15.03
C LYS A 184 -3.43 -30.04 14.28
N ALA A 185 -3.26 -28.91 14.97
CA ALA A 185 -3.17 -27.59 14.35
C ALA A 185 -1.98 -27.50 13.39
N VAL A 186 -0.77 -27.89 13.84
CA VAL A 186 0.43 -27.96 12.97
C VAL A 186 0.19 -28.86 11.76
N THR A 187 -0.47 -30.01 11.93
CA THR A 187 -0.75 -30.93 10.82
C THR A 187 -1.72 -30.31 9.81
N ALA A 188 -2.76 -29.60 10.28
CA ALA A 188 -3.71 -28.90 9.43
C ALA A 188 -3.02 -27.79 8.64
N THR A 189 -2.23 -26.95 9.32
CA THR A 189 -1.50 -25.84 8.72
C THR A 189 -0.43 -26.33 7.75
N ASP A 190 0.45 -27.26 8.12
CA ASP A 190 1.50 -27.77 7.22
C ASP A 190 0.91 -28.49 6.00
N ALA A 191 -0.22 -29.19 6.13
CA ALA A 191 -0.91 -29.81 5.00
C ALA A 191 -1.51 -28.77 4.04
N PHE A 192 -2.07 -27.68 4.56
CA PHE A 192 -2.57 -26.58 3.76
C PHE A 192 -1.43 -25.87 3.03
N VAL A 193 -0.34 -25.55 3.73
CA VAL A 193 0.91 -25.01 3.17
C VAL A 193 1.42 -25.86 2.00
N SER A 194 1.52 -27.18 2.20
CA SER A 194 1.98 -28.07 1.13
C SER A 194 1.03 -28.10 -0.06
N SER A 195 -0.27 -27.92 0.15
CA SER A 195 -1.27 -27.95 -0.91
C SER A 195 -1.23 -26.65 -1.72
N ILE A 196 -1.10 -25.50 -1.05
CA ILE A 196 -0.90 -24.20 -1.72
C ILE A 196 0.37 -24.24 -2.56
N LYS A 197 1.50 -24.70 -2.00
CA LYS A 197 2.77 -24.80 -2.74
C LYS A 197 2.66 -25.56 -4.06
N LYS A 198 1.82 -26.60 -4.11
CA LYS A 198 1.58 -27.36 -5.33
C LYS A 198 0.70 -26.63 -6.34
N MET A 199 -0.17 -25.74 -5.89
CA MET A 199 -1.04 -24.93 -6.74
C MET A 199 -0.35 -23.67 -7.28
N ILE A 200 0.71 -23.17 -6.64
CA ILE A 200 1.41 -21.94 -7.08
C ILE A 200 1.76 -21.93 -8.58
N PRO A 201 2.29 -23.00 -9.20
CA PRO A 201 2.58 -22.99 -10.64
C PRO A 201 1.33 -22.75 -11.50
N GLU A 202 0.22 -23.37 -11.15
CA GLU A 202 -1.07 -23.24 -11.84
C GLU A 202 -1.68 -21.84 -11.61
N MET A 203 -1.56 -21.32 -10.38
CA MET A 203 -1.95 -19.95 -10.06
C MET A 203 -1.15 -18.91 -10.86
N LYS A 204 0.16 -19.14 -11.06
CA LYS A 204 1.04 -18.26 -11.85
C LYS A 204 0.69 -18.29 -13.32
N GLN A 205 0.26 -19.44 -13.85
CA GLN A 205 -0.19 -19.56 -15.24
C GLN A 205 -1.40 -18.66 -15.54
N HIS A 206 -2.24 -18.38 -14.54
CA HIS A 206 -3.48 -17.62 -14.69
C HIS A 206 -3.44 -16.23 -14.02
N SER A 207 -2.33 -15.82 -13.40
CA SER A 207 -2.30 -14.58 -12.59
C SER A 207 -2.56 -13.33 -13.41
N ASP A 208 -1.96 -13.23 -14.58
CA ASP A 208 -2.07 -12.04 -15.43
C ASP A 208 -3.49 -11.93 -16.00
N GLN A 209 -4.09 -13.07 -16.36
CA GLN A 209 -5.46 -13.16 -16.83
C GLN A 209 -6.46 -12.82 -15.73
N LEU A 210 -6.22 -13.27 -14.50
CA LEU A 210 -7.04 -12.92 -13.34
C LEU A 210 -6.92 -11.42 -13.01
N LYS A 211 -5.71 -10.84 -13.05
CA LYS A 211 -5.51 -9.40 -12.87
C LYS A 211 -6.27 -8.58 -13.91
N LEU A 212 -6.17 -8.96 -15.18
CA LEU A 212 -6.92 -8.33 -16.28
C LEU A 212 -8.43 -8.46 -16.06
N LEU A 213 -8.91 -9.64 -15.68
CA LEU A 213 -10.33 -9.88 -15.39
C LEU A 213 -10.82 -9.04 -14.20
N MET A 214 -10.00 -8.88 -13.16
CA MET A 214 -10.34 -8.08 -12.00
C MET A 214 -10.31 -6.57 -12.28
N ALA A 215 -9.54 -6.13 -13.28
CA ALA A 215 -9.56 -4.76 -13.79
C ALA A 215 -10.83 -4.46 -14.62
N LYS A 216 -11.43 -5.46 -15.30
CA LYS A 216 -12.67 -5.22 -16.07
C LYS A 216 -13.81 -4.66 -15.20
N LYS A 217 -14.55 -3.71 -15.79
CA LYS A 217 -15.73 -3.09 -15.17
C LYS A 217 -16.84 -4.11 -14.90
N GLU A 218 -17.05 -5.03 -15.85
CA GLU A 218 -17.95 -6.17 -15.71
C GLU A 218 -17.11 -7.44 -15.50
N LYS A 219 -17.37 -8.13 -14.38
CA LYS A 219 -16.68 -9.35 -13.99
C LYS A 219 -17.67 -10.52 -14.10
N PRO A 220 -17.23 -11.70 -14.56
CA PRO A 220 -18.08 -12.89 -14.53
C PRO A 220 -18.59 -13.16 -13.11
N GLU A 221 -19.90 -13.33 -12.97
CA GLU A 221 -20.57 -13.53 -11.68
C GLU A 221 -19.99 -14.71 -10.89
N GLN A 222 -19.60 -15.77 -11.60
CA GLN A 222 -18.96 -16.94 -10.99
C GLN A 222 -17.65 -16.58 -10.26
N ILE A 223 -16.80 -15.73 -10.87
CA ILE A 223 -15.54 -15.26 -10.25
C ILE A 223 -15.82 -14.41 -9.02
N LEU A 224 -16.81 -13.51 -9.09
CA LEU A 224 -17.23 -12.67 -7.96
C LEU A 224 -17.70 -13.53 -6.78
N ASN A 225 -18.56 -14.52 -7.04
CA ASN A 225 -19.08 -15.42 -6.01
C ASN A 225 -17.98 -16.25 -5.35
N MET A 226 -16.98 -16.69 -6.12
CA MET A 226 -15.82 -17.41 -5.57
C MET A 226 -14.91 -16.50 -4.75
N ALA A 227 -14.67 -15.26 -5.19
CA ALA A 227 -13.89 -14.28 -4.45
C ALA A 227 -14.57 -13.92 -3.11
N GLU A 228 -15.89 -13.74 -3.12
CA GLU A 228 -16.66 -13.49 -1.90
C GLU A 228 -16.63 -14.70 -0.96
N SER A 229 -16.78 -15.92 -1.49
CA SER A 229 -16.69 -17.15 -0.71
C SER A 229 -15.31 -17.33 -0.09
N LEU A 230 -14.24 -17.06 -0.84
CA LEU A 230 -12.86 -17.08 -0.35
C LEU A 230 -12.65 -16.05 0.76
N ARG A 231 -13.14 -14.82 0.56
CA ARG A 231 -13.08 -13.75 1.58
C ARG A 231 -13.80 -14.16 2.86
N LYS A 232 -14.99 -14.75 2.76
CA LYS A 232 -15.74 -15.25 3.92
C LYS A 232 -14.97 -16.37 4.63
N THR A 233 -14.48 -17.36 3.90
CA THR A 233 -13.79 -18.53 4.49
C THR A 233 -12.44 -18.17 5.13
N LEU A 234 -11.57 -17.45 4.43
CA LEU A 234 -10.24 -17.09 4.95
C LEU A 234 -10.24 -15.82 5.81
N GLY A 235 -11.27 -14.99 5.69
CA GLY A 235 -11.46 -13.80 6.51
C GLY A 235 -12.28 -14.10 7.76
N ASP A 236 -13.60 -14.19 7.61
CA ASP A 236 -14.52 -14.24 8.74
C ASP A 236 -14.48 -15.58 9.46
N ASP A 237 -14.60 -16.69 8.73
CA ASP A 237 -14.67 -18.03 9.31
C ASP A 237 -13.33 -18.40 9.98
N LEU A 238 -12.22 -18.25 9.26
CA LEU A 238 -10.88 -18.51 9.83
C LEU A 238 -10.58 -17.64 11.04
N LYS A 239 -10.94 -16.35 11.02
CA LYS A 239 -10.73 -15.45 12.17
C LYS A 239 -11.55 -15.89 13.39
N ALA A 240 -12.77 -16.36 13.19
CA ALA A 240 -13.58 -16.92 14.26
C ALA A 240 -12.92 -18.18 14.84
N VAL A 241 -12.44 -19.10 13.99
CA VAL A 241 -11.70 -20.30 14.42
C VAL A 241 -10.43 -19.93 15.18
N MET A 242 -9.64 -18.97 14.68
CA MET A 242 -8.40 -18.56 15.33
C MET A 242 -8.66 -17.95 16.71
N LYS A 243 -9.74 -17.18 16.86
CA LYS A 243 -10.14 -16.62 18.16
C LYS A 243 -10.56 -17.72 19.14
N ASP A 244 -11.31 -18.73 18.69
CA ASP A 244 -11.68 -19.90 19.51
C ASP A 244 -10.46 -20.74 19.91
N LYS A 245 -9.41 -20.74 19.09
CA LYS A 245 -8.19 -21.55 19.27
C LYS A 245 -6.99 -20.74 19.78
N GLU A 246 -7.19 -19.58 20.41
CA GLU A 246 -6.12 -18.67 20.81
C GLU A 246 -5.02 -19.34 21.66
N GLU A 247 -5.40 -20.15 22.66
CA GLU A 247 -4.46 -20.88 23.50
C GLU A 247 -3.61 -21.90 22.72
N LEU A 248 -4.20 -22.54 21.70
CA LEU A 248 -3.48 -23.46 20.83
C LEU A 248 -2.54 -22.73 19.87
N LEU A 249 -2.90 -21.53 19.44
CA LEU A 249 -2.07 -20.67 18.57
C LEU A 249 -0.90 -20.02 19.32
N ALA A 250 -0.96 -19.93 20.65
CA ALA A 250 0.15 -19.49 21.48
C ALA A 250 1.30 -20.53 21.55
N ASP A 251 1.06 -21.78 21.16
CA ASP A 251 2.10 -22.82 21.13
C ASP A 251 3.16 -22.50 20.06
N HIS A 252 4.43 -22.46 20.46
CA HIS A 252 5.56 -22.13 19.60
C HIS A 252 5.65 -23.01 18.33
N LYS A 253 5.25 -24.29 18.38
CA LYS A 253 5.25 -25.18 17.20
C LYS A 253 4.15 -24.79 16.22
N VAL A 254 2.99 -24.37 16.73
CA VAL A 254 1.88 -23.87 15.92
C VAL A 254 2.26 -22.54 15.29
N GLN A 255 2.84 -21.61 16.05
CA GLN A 255 3.36 -20.34 15.53
C GLN A 255 4.36 -20.56 14.39
N LYS A 256 5.32 -21.47 14.55
CA LYS A 256 6.27 -21.80 13.48
C LYS A 256 5.60 -22.33 12.22
N SER A 257 4.55 -23.15 12.34
CA SER A 257 3.79 -23.65 11.19
C SER A 257 2.97 -22.53 10.53
N VAL A 258 2.36 -21.64 11.32
CA VAL A 258 1.65 -20.45 10.84
C VAL A 258 2.61 -19.48 10.12
N SER A 259 3.85 -19.33 10.59
CA SER A 259 4.86 -18.54 9.87
C SER A 259 5.18 -19.11 8.48
N LYS A 260 5.21 -20.45 8.33
CA LYS A 260 5.36 -21.06 6.99
C LYS A 260 4.15 -20.77 6.11
N LEU A 261 2.94 -20.74 6.68
CA LEU A 261 1.75 -20.35 5.95
C LEU A 261 1.83 -18.90 5.48
N GLY A 262 2.25 -17.97 6.35
CA GLY A 262 2.50 -16.58 5.96
C GLY A 262 3.53 -16.48 4.82
N ALA A 263 4.63 -17.22 4.91
CA ALA A 263 5.65 -17.25 3.85
C ALA A 263 5.11 -17.77 2.51
N VAL A 264 4.29 -18.83 2.53
CA VAL A 264 3.72 -19.39 1.30
C VAL A 264 2.62 -18.52 0.70
N LEU A 265 1.83 -17.83 1.53
CA LEU A 265 0.83 -16.88 1.04
C LEU A 265 1.49 -15.69 0.31
N ASN A 266 2.69 -15.28 0.73
CA ASN A 266 3.47 -14.26 0.01
C ASN A 266 3.98 -14.73 -1.37
N GLU A 267 3.96 -16.04 -1.66
CA GLU A 267 4.32 -16.61 -2.96
C GLU A 267 3.10 -16.79 -3.91
N VAL A 268 1.88 -16.55 -3.42
CA VAL A 268 0.65 -16.62 -4.22
C VAL A 268 0.58 -15.38 -5.14
N PRO A 269 0.33 -15.54 -6.45
CA PRO A 269 0.48 -14.47 -7.43
C PRO A 269 -0.75 -13.54 -7.57
N PHE A 270 -1.78 -13.70 -6.73
CA PHE A 270 -2.99 -12.87 -6.68
C PHE A 270 -3.43 -12.62 -5.23
#